data_AF-A0A1E7LP29-F1
#
_entry.id   AF-A0A1E7LP29-F1
#
_cell.length_a   1.000
_cell.length_b   1.000
_cell.length_c   1.000
_cell.angle_alpha   90.00
_cell.angle_beta   90.00
_cell.angle_gamma   90.00
#
_symmetry.space_group_name_H-M   'P 1'
#
loop_
_entity.id
_entity.type
_entity.pdbx_description
1 polymer ?
#
loop_
_entity_poly.entity_id
_entity_poly.type
_entity_poly.pdbx_seq_one_letter_code
_entity_poly.pdbx_strand_id
1 'polypeptide(L)' 'AALELTEQGTRIADAAGGVPDDVWARAAQHYDEEQLVALVSLIALINAFNRLNVIVQQPAGDYQVGQFG' A
#
# COMPACT_ATOMS: atom_id res chain seq x y z
N ALA A 1 -8.56 5.68 -7.58
CA ALA A 1 -8.31 4.26 -7.89
C ALA A 1 -7.11 3.71 -7.12
N ALA A 2 -5.86 4.08 -7.42
CA ALA A 2 -4.70 3.49 -6.72
C ALA A 2 -4.69 3.71 -5.20
N LEU A 3 -4.91 4.93 -4.72
CA LEU A 3 -4.96 5.21 -3.28
C LEU A 3 -6.04 4.41 -2.55
N GLU A 4 -7.20 4.23 -3.19
CA GLU A 4 -8.30 3.46 -2.62
C GLU A 4 -7.98 1.96 -2.56
N LEU A 5 -7.37 1.41 -3.62
CA LEU A 5 -6.87 0.03 -3.62
C LEU A 5 -5.79 -0.17 -2.55
N THR A 6 -4.87 0.79 -2.39
CA THR A 6 -3.85 0.79 -1.34
C THR A 6 -4.45 0.81 0.07
N GLU A 7 -5.44 1.66 0.30
CA GLU A 7 -6.15 1.77 1.58
C GLU A 7 -6.81 0.42 1.93
N GLN A 8 -7.64 -0.10 1.04
CA GLN A 8 -8.34 -1.37 1.28
C GLN A 8 -7.37 -2.56 1.41
N GLY A 9 -6.33 -2.62 0.58
CA GLY A 9 -5.32 -3.67 0.64
C GLY A 9 -4.50 -3.64 1.93
N THR A 10 -4.23 -2.46 2.48
CA THR A 10 -3.49 -2.31 3.74
C THR A 10 -4.35 -2.68 4.94
N ARG A 11 -5.65 -2.36 4.89
CA ARG A 11 -6.62 -2.64 5.96
C ARG A 11 -7.15 -4.07 5.98
N ILE A 12 -6.63 -4.97 5.14
CA ILE A 12 -7.05 -6.38 5.13
C ILE A 12 -6.84 -7.08 6.49
N ALA A 13 -5.95 -6.57 7.33
CA ALA A 13 -5.66 -7.13 8.64
C ALA A 13 -6.70 -6.77 9.72
N ASP A 14 -7.42 -5.65 9.57
CA ASP A 14 -8.43 -5.15 10.52
C ASP A 14 -9.85 -5.06 9.92
N ALA A 15 -9.98 -5.14 8.59
CA ALA A 15 -11.25 -5.15 7.88
C ALA A 15 -11.69 -6.59 7.53
N ALA A 16 -12.87 -6.99 7.99
CA ALA A 16 -13.42 -8.33 7.80
C ALA A 16 -13.81 -8.70 6.35
N GLY A 17 -13.67 -7.77 5.39
CA GLY A 17 -14.24 -7.89 4.04
C GLY A 17 -13.24 -8.00 2.89
N GLY A 18 -11.93 -7.87 3.12
CA GLY A 18 -10.93 -7.85 2.04
C GLY A 18 -11.05 -6.62 1.13
N VAL A 19 -10.52 -6.73 -0.09
CA VAL A 19 -10.62 -5.67 -1.12
C VAL A 19 -11.93 -5.86 -1.90
N PRO A 20 -12.87 -4.90 -1.87
CA PRO A 20 -14.12 -4.99 -2.62
C PRO A 20 -13.91 -5.04 -4.15
N ASP A 21 -14.76 -5.79 -4.86
CA ASP A 21 -14.69 -5.95 -6.31
C ASP A 21 -14.81 -4.62 -7.08
N ASP A 22 -15.61 -3.69 -6.58
CA ASP A 22 -15.81 -2.38 -7.20
C ASP A 22 -14.56 -1.50 -7.08
N VAL A 23 -13.78 -1.63 -6.00
CA VAL A 23 -12.48 -0.97 -5.82
C VAL A 23 -11.47 -1.52 -6.83
N TRP A 24 -11.42 -2.84 -7.01
CA TRP A 24 -10.60 -3.47 -8.03
C TRP A 24 -10.99 -3.02 -9.45
N ALA A 25 -12.29 -3.06 -9.77
CA ALA A 25 -12.80 -2.66 -11.07
C ALA A 25 -12.49 -1.18 -11.38
N ARG A 26 -12.55 -0.29 -10.38
CA ARG A 26 -12.12 1.11 -10.54
C ARG A 26 -10.62 1.20 -10.83
N ALA A 27 -9.77 0.45 -10.14
CA ALA A 27 -8.33 0.45 -10.41
C ALA A 27 -8.03 -0.03 -11.84
N ALA A 28 -8.68 -1.10 -12.29
CA ALA A 28 -8.52 -1.67 -13.63
C ALA A 28 -8.98 -0.76 -14.78
N GLN A 29 -9.74 0.31 -14.51
CA GLN A 29 -10.07 1.33 -15.52
C GLN A 29 -8.91 2.28 -15.81
N HIS A 30 -7.90 2.37 -14.94
CA HIS A 30 -6.80 3.32 -15.04
C HIS A 30 -5.44 2.69 -15.29
N TYR A 31 -5.30 1.39 -15.01
CA TYR A 31 -4.04 0.67 -15.06
C TYR A 31 -4.19 -0.58 -15.93
N ASP A 32 -3.18 -0.84 -16.74
CA ASP A 32 -3.06 -2.13 -17.41
C ASP A 32 -2.69 -3.25 -16.42
N GLU A 33 -2.65 -4.50 -16.92
CA GLU A 33 -2.37 -5.67 -16.09
C GLU A 33 -0.99 -5.62 -15.43
N GLU A 34 0.04 -5.20 -16.16
CA GLU A 34 1.41 -5.10 -15.61
C GLU A 34 1.48 -4.03 -14.51
N GLN A 35 0.83 -2.89 -14.71
CA GLN A 35 0.73 -1.81 -13.74
C GLN A 35 -0.06 -2.22 -12.50
N LEU A 36 -1.15 -2.97 -12.65
CA LEU A 36 -1.91 -3.51 -11.52
C LEU A 36 -1.09 -4.50 -10.70
N VAL A 37 -0.35 -5.40 -11.36
CA VAL A 37 0.56 -6.34 -10.70
C VAL A 37 1.65 -5.58 -9.94
N ALA A 38 2.25 -4.56 -10.56
CA ALA A 38 3.24 -3.71 -9.90
C ALA A 38 2.64 -2.99 -8.68
N LEU A 39 1.44 -2.42 -8.81
CA LEU A 39 0.75 -1.73 -7.72
C LEU A 39 0.46 -2.66 -6.54
N VAL A 40 -0.12 -3.83 -6.79
CA VAL A 40 -0.40 -4.84 -5.74
C VAL A 40 0.89 -5.31 -5.08
N SER A 41 1.94 -5.53 -5.88
CA SER A 41 3.25 -5.95 -5.36
C SER A 41 3.87 -4.88 -4.45
N LEU A 42 3.77 -3.60 -4.82
CA LEU A 42 4.25 -2.49 -3.99
C LEU A 42 3.44 -2.36 -2.69
N ILE A 43 2.12 -2.50 -2.76
CA ILE A 43 1.24 -2.51 -1.58
C ILE A 43 1.64 -3.64 -0.62
N ALA A 44 1.84 -4.85 -1.14
CA ALA A 44 2.26 -6.00 -0.34
C ALA A 44 3.66 -5.78 0.28
N LEU A 45 4.62 -5.29 -0.53
CA LEU A 45 5.99 -5.04 -0.11
C LEU A 45 6.06 -4.01 1.02
N ILE A 46 5.39 -2.88 0.89
CA ILE A 46 5.40 -1.85 1.93
C ILE A 46 4.68 -2.34 3.20
N ASN A 47 3.61 -3.13 3.05
CA ASN A 47 2.93 -3.77 4.17
C ASN A 47 3.84 -4.76 4.93
N ALA A 48 4.72 -5.48 4.23
CA ALA A 48 5.70 -6.35 4.86
C ALA A 48 6.76 -5.54 5.62
N PHE A 49 7.36 -4.52 4.98
CA PHE A 49 8.37 -3.68 5.62
C PHE A 49 7.83 -2.91 6.83
N ASN A 50 6.60 -2.38 6.74
CA ASN A 50 5.96 -1.71 7.87
C ASN A 50 5.83 -2.65 9.07
N ARG A 51 5.40 -3.90 8.85
CA ARG A 51 5.29 -4.91 9.93
C ARG A 51 6.67 -5.27 10.51
N LEU A 52 7.66 -5.50 9.65
CA LEU A 52 9.03 -5.80 10.08
C LEU A 52 9.60 -4.67 10.96
N ASN A 53 9.55 -3.44 10.46
CA ASN A 53 10.10 -2.27 11.15
C ASN A 53 9.44 -2.04 12.52
N VAL A 54 8.12 -2.22 12.62
CA VAL A 54 7.40 -2.12 13.89
C VAL A 54 7.85 -3.22 14.86
N ILE A 55 7.97 -4.48 14.41
CA ILE A 55 8.37 -5.61 15.26
C ILE A 55 9.77 -5.39 15.86
N VAL A 56 10.72 -4.88 15.07
CA VAL A 56 12.10 -4.64 15.53
C VAL A 56 12.30 -3.25 16.14
N GLN A 57 11.25 -2.46 16.28
CA GLN A 57 11.31 -1.06 16.78
C GLN A 57 12.34 -0.21 16.02
N GLN A 58 12.42 -0.39 14.70
CA GLN A 58 13.33 0.39 13.85
C GLN A 58 12.95 1.87 13.92
N PRO A 59 13.86 2.78 14.33
CA PRO A 59 13.59 4.21 14.32
C PRO A 59 13.19 4.69 12.92
N ALA A 60 12.16 5.53 12.84
CA ALA A 60 11.79 6.20 11.60
C ALA A 60 12.91 7.16 11.20
N GLY A 61 13.15 7.29 9.90
CA GLY A 61 14.35 7.92 9.34
C GLY A 61 14.64 9.34 9.82
N ASP A 62 15.85 9.80 9.52
CA ASP A 62 16.42 11.02 10.11
C ASP A 62 16.03 12.32 9.39
N TYR A 63 14.86 12.36 8.76
CA TYR A 63 14.44 13.52 7.97
C TYR A 63 14.35 14.78 8.83
N GLN A 64 14.95 15.85 8.34
CA GLN A 64 14.82 17.20 8.89
C GLN A 64 14.05 18.10 7.92
N VAL A 65 13.13 18.91 8.46
CA VAL A 65 12.35 19.86 7.66
C VAL A 65 13.29 20.74 6.83
N GLY A 66 13.10 20.74 5.50
CA GLY A 66 13.93 21.48 4.54
C GLY A 66 15.11 20.70 3.93
N GLN A 67 15.33 19.43 4.30
CA GLN A 67 16.46 18.62 3.80
C GLN A 67 16.46 18.39 2.28
N PHE A 68 15.31 18.48 1.60
CA PHE A 68 15.18 18.16 0.16
C PHE A 68 14.71 19.33 -0.72
N GLY A 69 14.70 20.56 -0.20
CA GLY A 69 14.32 21.78 -0.94
C GLY A 69 12.82 22.09 -0.92
#